data_AF-A0A0R0I239-F1
#
_entry.id   AF-A0A0R0I239-F1
#
_cell.length_a   1.000
_cell.length_b   1.000
_cell.length_c   1.000
_cell.angle_alpha   90.00
_cell.angle_beta   90.00
_cell.angle_gamma   90.00
#
_symmetry.space_group_name_H-M   'P 1'
#
loop_
_entity.id
_entity.type
_entity.pdbx_description
1 polymer ?
#
loop_
_entity_poly.entity_id
_entity_poly.type
_entity_poly.pdbx_seq_one_letter_code
_entity_poly.pdbx_strand_id
1 'polypeptide(L)'
;MLRSLPKLSLLFSSARNPHYLASVQRFISVGRRAASRVKIGVASTVPIRSMSTSTISSAITSETAAEDQVQRVNLLRSTDDNYDGVIVELDQPMDSTTFISILRASVSHWKKLGKKGVWIKLPIHLVNLVEALVKEGFWYHHAEPKYLMLVYWIPESPSTIPANATHRVGIGSFVMNEKQEVLVVQENSGLFQGTGVWKFPTGVVDQTKS
;
A
#
# COMPACT_ATOMS: atom_id res chain seq x y z
N MET A 1 31.83 -2.57 -33.93
CA MET A 1 32.66 -1.63 -33.15
C MET A 1 32.03 -1.41 -31.77
N LEU A 2 32.40 -2.21 -30.77
CA LEU A 2 31.96 -2.00 -29.38
C LEU A 2 32.99 -1.09 -28.68
N ARG A 3 32.54 0.06 -28.18
CA ARG A 3 33.35 0.93 -27.31
C ARG A 3 33.35 0.34 -25.90
N SER A 4 34.54 0.03 -25.40
CA SER A 4 34.80 -0.39 -24.02
C SER A 4 34.34 0.70 -23.05
N LEU A 5 33.51 0.34 -22.07
CA LEU A 5 33.28 1.15 -20.88
C LEU A 5 34.57 1.23 -20.05
N PRO A 6 34.87 2.36 -19.39
CA PRO A 6 36.03 2.45 -18.51
C PRO A 6 35.84 1.57 -17.27
N LYS A 7 36.86 0.79 -16.94
CA LYS A 7 36.94 0.01 -15.70
C LYS A 7 36.85 0.96 -14.50
N LEU A 8 35.87 0.76 -13.62
CA LEU A 8 35.89 1.32 -12.27
C LEU A 8 37.08 0.70 -11.52
N SER A 9 38.12 1.49 -11.26
CA SER A 9 39.17 1.12 -10.30
C SER A 9 38.70 1.53 -8.91
N LEU A 10 38.34 0.54 -8.09
CA LEU A 10 38.15 0.72 -6.64
C LEU A 10 39.53 0.89 -6.01
N LEU A 11 39.91 2.13 -5.72
CA LEU A 11 41.11 2.43 -4.94
C LEU A 11 40.75 2.36 -3.46
N PHE A 12 41.27 1.34 -2.77
CA PHE A 12 41.23 1.27 -1.32
C PHE A 12 42.31 2.21 -0.77
N SER A 13 41.90 3.27 -0.08
CA SER A 13 42.82 4.18 0.60
C SER A 13 42.78 3.92 2.10
N SER A 14 43.85 3.35 2.65
CA SER A 14 44.10 3.27 4.10
C SER A 14 44.49 4.65 4.61
N ALA A 15 43.53 5.43 5.12
CA ALA A 15 43.82 6.67 5.83
C ALA A 15 43.99 6.40 7.33
N ARG A 16 45.24 6.31 7.81
CA ARG A 16 45.57 6.54 9.22
C ARG A 16 45.80 8.04 9.40
N ASN A 17 44.86 8.75 10.02
CA ASN A 17 45.02 10.17 10.33
C ASN A 17 44.66 10.43 11.82
N PRO A 18 45.60 10.87 12.67
CA PRO A 18 45.42 10.89 14.13
C PRO A 18 44.86 12.20 14.72
N HIS A 19 44.21 13.08 13.95
CA HIS A 19 43.66 14.32 14.51
C HIS A 19 42.22 14.58 14.06
N TYR A 20 41.25 14.10 14.84
CA TYR A 20 39.90 14.64 14.86
C TYR A 20 39.42 14.74 16.32
N LEU A 21 39.23 15.97 16.79
CA LEU A 21 38.46 16.27 17.99
C LEU A 21 36.99 16.00 17.69
N ALA A 22 36.44 14.96 18.32
CA ALA A 22 35.03 14.63 18.23
C ALA A 22 34.20 15.65 19.03
N SER A 23 33.36 16.43 18.34
CA SER A 23 32.22 17.08 18.98
C SER A 23 31.18 15.99 19.28
N VAL A 24 31.02 15.66 20.55
CA VAL A 24 30.08 14.65 21.03
C VAL A 24 28.67 15.24 21.04
N GLN A 25 27.85 14.89 20.04
CA GLN A 25 26.40 15.04 20.13
C GLN A 25 25.80 13.76 20.72
N ARG A 26 25.47 13.80 22.02
CA ARG A 26 24.73 12.77 22.74
C ARG A 26 23.33 12.62 22.14
N PHE A 27 23.05 11.50 21.49
CA PHE A 27 21.69 11.02 21.31
C PHE A 27 21.28 10.22 22.57
N ILE A 28 20.41 10.81 23.39
CA ILE A 28 19.78 10.11 24.52
C ILE A 28 18.58 9.35 23.97
N SER A 29 18.71 8.03 23.83
CA SER A 29 17.56 7.14 23.61
C SER A 29 16.88 6.86 24.95
N VAL A 30 15.74 7.53 25.22
CA VAL A 30 14.88 7.19 26.36
C VAL A 30 14.06 5.95 26.00
N GLY A 31 14.55 4.78 26.39
CA GLY A 31 13.80 3.54 26.32
C GLY A 31 12.74 3.48 27.42
N ARG A 32 11.46 3.64 27.07
CA ARG A 32 10.34 3.30 27.95
C ARG A 32 10.06 1.79 27.85
N ARG A 33 10.43 1.02 28.89
CA ARG A 33 9.93 -0.35 29.09
C ARG A 33 8.52 -0.28 29.67
N ALA A 34 7.53 -0.77 28.92
CA ALA A 34 6.21 -1.07 29.47
C ALA A 34 6.20 -2.54 29.93
N ALA A 35 5.95 -2.76 31.22
CA ALA A 35 5.74 -4.08 31.79
C ALA A 35 4.27 -4.47 31.63
N SER A 36 3.96 -5.50 30.84
CA SER A 36 2.62 -6.09 30.79
C SER A 36 2.54 -7.28 31.75
N ARG A 37 1.69 -7.15 32.76
CA ARG A 37 1.38 -8.15 33.77
C ARG A 37 0.26 -9.05 33.23
N VAL A 38 0.57 -10.32 32.97
CA VAL A 38 -0.41 -11.35 32.62
C VAL A 38 -1.26 -11.68 33.86
N LYS A 39 -2.59 -11.63 33.73
CA LYS A 39 -3.55 -12.16 34.72
C LYS A 39 -4.30 -13.32 34.09
N ILE A 40 -4.12 -14.51 34.67
CA ILE A 40 -4.86 -15.73 34.36
C ILE A 40 -6.16 -15.68 35.18
N GLY A 41 -7.31 -15.77 34.50
CA GLY A 41 -8.64 -15.75 35.10
C GLY A 41 -9.41 -17.02 34.74
N VAL A 42 -10.00 -17.63 35.77
CA VAL A 42 -10.62 -18.96 35.85
C VAL A 42 -11.95 -19.05 35.10
N ALA A 43 -12.21 -20.24 34.54
CA ALA A 43 -13.43 -20.62 33.84
C ALA A 43 -14.63 -20.80 34.78
N SER A 44 -15.81 -20.35 34.34
CA SER A 44 -17.10 -20.75 34.91
C SER A 44 -18.06 -21.19 33.80
N THR A 45 -18.62 -22.38 34.01
CA THR A 45 -19.52 -23.12 33.12
C THR A 45 -20.96 -22.67 33.33
N VAL A 46 -21.75 -22.51 32.27
CA VAL A 46 -23.22 -22.39 32.37
C VAL A 46 -23.85 -23.28 31.28
N PRO A 47 -24.81 -24.16 31.62
CA PRO A 47 -25.44 -25.05 30.64
C PRO A 47 -26.61 -24.34 29.96
N ILE A 48 -26.69 -24.41 28.63
CA ILE A 48 -27.92 -24.07 27.89
C ILE A 48 -28.51 -25.35 27.29
N ARG A 49 -29.78 -25.52 27.63
CA ARG A 49 -30.67 -26.64 27.40
C ARG A 49 -31.11 -26.73 25.93
N SER A 50 -31.08 -27.96 25.43
CA SER A 50 -31.64 -28.43 24.15
C SER A 50 -33.18 -28.34 24.10
N MET A 51 -33.74 -28.09 22.92
CA MET A 51 -35.03 -28.61 22.44
C MET A 51 -35.04 -28.61 20.89
N SER A 52 -35.54 -29.71 20.31
CA SER A 52 -35.51 -30.04 18.89
C SER A 52 -36.88 -29.90 18.20
N THR A 53 -36.82 -29.83 16.86
CA THR A 53 -37.78 -30.28 15.81
C THR A 53 -39.05 -29.43 15.59
N SER A 54 -39.37 -29.05 14.36
CA SER A 54 -39.87 -29.99 13.35
C SER A 54 -39.61 -29.59 11.89
N THR A 55 -39.33 -30.63 11.11
CA THR A 55 -39.29 -30.71 9.65
C THR A 55 -40.70 -30.91 9.11
N ILE A 56 -41.12 -30.15 8.10
CA ILE A 56 -42.02 -30.66 7.05
C ILE A 56 -41.51 -30.12 5.70
N SER A 57 -41.08 -31.04 4.84
CA SER A 57 -40.81 -30.84 3.43
C SER A 57 -42.00 -31.38 2.64
N SER A 58 -42.45 -30.69 1.60
CA SER A 58 -43.26 -31.25 0.52
C SER A 58 -43.14 -30.36 -0.71
N ALA A 59 -42.54 -30.91 -1.77
CA ALA A 59 -42.57 -30.36 -3.12
C ALA A 59 -43.96 -30.54 -3.76
N ILE A 60 -44.26 -29.79 -4.84
CA ILE A 60 -44.73 -30.25 -6.16
C ILE A 60 -45.18 -29.02 -7.01
N THR A 61 -44.57 -28.94 -8.20
CA THR A 61 -44.89 -28.24 -9.47
C THR A 61 -46.10 -27.29 -9.58
N SER A 62 -45.91 -26.11 -10.16
CA SER A 62 -46.12 -25.83 -11.61
C SER A 62 -46.21 -24.31 -11.87
N GLU A 63 -45.55 -23.90 -12.95
CA GLU A 63 -45.77 -22.72 -13.80
C GLU A 63 -46.62 -21.56 -13.25
N THR A 64 -46.03 -20.36 -13.20
CA THR A 64 -46.61 -19.21 -13.91
C THR A 64 -45.57 -18.10 -13.99
N ALA A 65 -45.45 -17.57 -15.21
CA ALA A 65 -44.64 -16.44 -15.55
C ALA A 65 -44.97 -15.22 -14.67
N ALA A 66 -43.96 -14.72 -13.98
CA ALA A 66 -43.89 -13.32 -13.61
C ALA A 66 -42.50 -12.87 -14.05
N GLU A 67 -42.50 -12.12 -15.15
CA GLU A 67 -41.33 -11.42 -15.67
C GLU A 67 -40.84 -10.43 -14.61
N ASP A 68 -39.95 -10.89 -13.73
CA ASP A 68 -39.13 -9.96 -12.97
C ASP A 68 -38.05 -9.47 -13.94
N GLN A 69 -38.43 -8.44 -14.70
CA GLN A 69 -37.53 -7.64 -15.52
C GLN A 69 -36.59 -6.88 -14.58
N VAL A 70 -35.67 -7.62 -13.94
CA VAL A 70 -34.53 -7.05 -13.24
C VAL A 70 -33.74 -6.33 -14.31
N GLN A 71 -33.84 -5.00 -14.33
CA GLN A 71 -32.92 -4.14 -15.06
C GLN A 71 -31.52 -4.71 -14.79
N ARG A 72 -30.88 -5.27 -15.83
CA ARG A 72 -29.50 -5.73 -15.73
C ARG A 72 -28.66 -4.51 -15.42
N VAL A 73 -28.46 -4.25 -14.14
CA VAL A 73 -27.63 -3.15 -13.68
C VAL A 73 -26.23 -3.48 -14.16
N ASN A 74 -25.72 -2.68 -15.10
CA ASN A 74 -24.35 -2.82 -15.54
C ASN A 74 -23.46 -2.38 -14.38
N LEU A 75 -22.71 -3.31 -13.79
CA LEU A 75 -21.84 -3.08 -12.64
C LEU A 75 -20.38 -3.18 -13.08
N LEU A 76 -19.51 -2.42 -12.41
CA LEU A 76 -18.07 -2.54 -12.62
C LEU A 76 -17.59 -3.91 -12.16
N ARG A 77 -16.76 -4.53 -13.00
CA ARG A 77 -16.05 -5.75 -12.63
C ARG A 77 -15.05 -5.42 -11.53
N SER A 78 -15.14 -6.15 -10.42
CA SER A 78 -14.27 -5.95 -9.25
C SER A 78 -13.79 -7.28 -8.68
N THR A 79 -12.70 -7.22 -7.92
CA THR A 79 -12.20 -8.29 -7.06
C THR A 79 -12.22 -7.85 -5.61
N ASP A 80 -12.56 -8.74 -4.69
CA ASP A 80 -12.57 -8.43 -3.25
C ASP A 80 -11.15 -8.41 -2.67
N ASP A 81 -10.90 -7.51 -1.73
CA ASP A 81 -9.71 -7.55 -0.87
C ASP A 81 -10.01 -8.25 0.48
N ASN A 82 -8.98 -8.43 1.31
CA ASN A 82 -9.08 -9.15 2.59
C ASN A 82 -9.75 -8.33 3.72
N TYR A 83 -10.19 -7.11 3.45
CA TYR A 83 -10.66 -6.13 4.45
C TYR A 83 -12.04 -5.55 4.10
N ASP A 84 -12.86 -6.34 3.42
CA ASP A 84 -14.18 -5.96 2.90
C ASP A 84 -14.13 -4.80 1.88
N GLY A 85 -12.98 -4.55 1.26
CA GLY A 85 -12.87 -3.63 0.14
C GLY A 85 -13.03 -4.34 -1.21
N VAL A 86 -13.12 -3.53 -2.26
CA VAL A 86 -13.24 -3.96 -3.65
C VAL A 86 -12.22 -3.21 -4.51
N ILE A 87 -11.63 -3.92 -5.46
CA ILE A 87 -10.63 -3.40 -6.40
C ILE A 87 -11.20 -3.48 -7.81
N VAL A 88 -11.23 -2.34 -8.50
CA VAL A 88 -11.64 -2.21 -9.89
C VAL A 88 -10.41 -1.86 -10.72
N GLU A 89 -10.12 -2.69 -11.71
CA GLU A 89 -9.12 -2.38 -12.73
C GLU A 89 -9.84 -1.97 -14.02
N LEU A 90 -9.63 -0.73 -14.45
CA LEU A 90 -10.18 -0.24 -15.71
C LEU A 90 -9.20 -0.54 -16.84
N ASP A 91 -9.73 -0.98 -17.98
CA ASP A 91 -8.95 -1.39 -19.15
C ASP A 91 -9.48 -0.82 -20.47
N GLN A 92 -10.79 -0.56 -20.55
CA GLN A 92 -11.45 -0.09 -21.76
C GLN A 92 -11.76 1.41 -21.72
N PRO A 93 -11.59 2.13 -22.85
CA PRO A 93 -12.07 3.50 -23.00
C PRO A 93 -13.57 3.60 -22.76
N MET A 94 -13.99 4.58 -21.96
CA MET A 94 -15.38 4.82 -21.64
C MET A 94 -15.66 6.33 -21.59
N ASP A 95 -16.86 6.70 -22.02
CA ASP A 95 -17.36 8.05 -21.81
C ASP A 95 -17.61 8.32 -20.31
N SER A 96 -17.30 9.54 -19.88
CA SER A 96 -17.39 9.95 -18.48
C SER A 96 -18.81 9.83 -17.91
N THR A 97 -19.84 10.20 -18.69
CA THR A 97 -21.24 10.18 -18.22
C THR A 97 -21.73 8.75 -18.03
N THR A 98 -21.40 7.87 -18.98
CA THR A 98 -21.72 6.44 -18.91
C THR A 98 -21.01 5.80 -17.72
N PHE A 99 -19.73 6.12 -17.54
CA PHE A 99 -18.93 5.62 -16.43
C PHE A 99 -19.52 6.02 -15.07
N ILE A 100 -19.93 7.27 -14.89
CA ILE A 100 -20.54 7.76 -13.63
C ILE A 100 -21.81 6.98 -13.30
N SER A 101 -22.69 6.73 -14.27
CA SER A 101 -23.92 5.96 -14.03
C SER A 101 -23.62 4.53 -13.57
N ILE A 102 -22.65 3.86 -14.21
CA ILE A 102 -22.22 2.50 -13.83
C ILE A 102 -21.54 2.53 -12.44
N LEU A 103 -20.69 3.53 -12.18
CA LEU A 103 -19.98 3.70 -10.91
C LEU A 103 -20.95 3.89 -9.74
N ARG A 104 -21.94 4.78 -9.86
CA ARG A 104 -22.94 5.04 -8.82
C ARG A 104 -23.77 3.80 -8.51
N ALA A 105 -24.16 3.05 -9.55
CA ALA A 105 -24.85 1.78 -9.39
C ALA A 105 -23.98 0.74 -8.67
N SER A 106 -22.69 0.69 -9.02
CA SER A 106 -21.70 -0.21 -8.40
C SER A 106 -21.45 0.11 -6.94
N VAL A 107 -21.21 1.38 -6.60
CA VAL A 107 -21.04 1.84 -5.22
C VAL A 107 -22.29 1.55 -4.39
N SER A 108 -23.48 1.77 -4.93
CA SER A 108 -24.74 1.45 -4.26
C SER A 108 -24.88 -0.06 -4.01
N HIS A 109 -24.45 -0.90 -4.96
CA HIS A 109 -24.44 -2.35 -4.81
C HIS A 109 -23.44 -2.79 -3.71
N TRP A 110 -22.20 -2.30 -3.75
CA TRP A 110 -21.18 -2.60 -2.74
C TRP A 110 -21.57 -2.12 -1.34
N LYS A 111 -22.25 -0.99 -1.23
CA LYS A 111 -22.82 -0.50 0.05
C LYS A 111 -23.81 -1.50 0.64
N LYS A 112 -24.69 -2.09 -0.17
CA LYS A 112 -25.64 -3.13 0.29
C LYS A 112 -24.94 -4.43 0.72
N LEU A 113 -23.80 -4.74 0.12
CA LEU A 113 -22.96 -5.88 0.48
C LEU A 113 -22.08 -5.63 1.72
N GLY A 114 -22.15 -4.45 2.33
CA GLY A 114 -21.32 -4.10 3.50
C GLY A 114 -19.85 -3.88 3.16
N LYS A 115 -19.51 -3.62 1.90
CA LYS A 115 -18.14 -3.28 1.49
C LYS A 115 -17.74 -1.91 2.03
N LYS A 116 -16.44 -1.72 2.23
CA LYS A 116 -15.86 -0.55 2.91
C LYS A 116 -15.08 0.34 1.95
N GLY A 117 -13.91 -0.12 1.49
CA GLY A 117 -13.04 0.63 0.58
C GLY A 117 -13.30 0.25 -0.89
N VAL A 118 -13.39 1.25 -1.76
CA VAL A 118 -13.43 1.06 -3.22
C VAL A 118 -12.14 1.59 -3.80
N TRP A 119 -11.35 0.71 -4.39
CA TRP A 119 -10.08 1.02 -5.03
C TRP A 119 -10.26 1.01 -6.55
N ILE A 120 -9.84 2.08 -7.22
CA ILE A 120 -9.89 2.18 -8.68
C ILE A 120 -8.48 2.39 -9.20
N LYS A 121 -7.99 1.39 -9.92
CA LYS A 121 -6.75 1.46 -10.68
C LYS A 121 -7.07 2.00 -12.07
N LEU A 122 -6.71 3.25 -12.31
CA LEU A 122 -6.99 3.96 -13.54
C LEU A 122 -5.72 4.09 -14.40
N PRO A 123 -5.62 3.39 -15.54
CA PRO A 123 -4.51 3.55 -16.47
C PRO A 123 -4.39 4.99 -16.99
N ILE A 124 -3.17 5.40 -17.31
CA ILE A 124 -2.87 6.77 -17.79
C ILE A 124 -3.68 7.19 -19.04
N HIS A 125 -4.02 6.24 -19.91
CA HIS A 125 -4.79 6.52 -21.13
C HIS A 125 -6.29 6.75 -20.87
N LEU A 126 -6.78 6.49 -19.64
CA LEU A 126 -8.16 6.74 -19.20
C LEU A 126 -8.25 7.99 -18.29
N VAL A 127 -7.31 8.93 -18.42
CA VAL A 127 -7.23 10.15 -17.60
C VAL A 127 -8.50 11.01 -17.69
N ASN A 128 -9.29 10.87 -18.75
CA ASN A 128 -10.59 11.54 -18.92
C ASN A 128 -11.60 11.20 -17.81
N LEU A 129 -11.41 10.09 -17.08
CA LEU A 129 -12.30 9.66 -15.99
C LEU A 129 -11.89 10.21 -14.61
N VAL A 130 -10.69 10.82 -14.49
CA VAL A 130 -10.19 11.31 -13.20
C VAL A 130 -11.11 12.35 -12.58
N GLU A 131 -11.52 13.36 -13.36
CA GLU A 131 -12.37 14.43 -12.88
C GLU A 131 -13.72 13.89 -12.38
N ALA A 132 -14.29 12.93 -13.10
CA ALA A 132 -15.53 12.26 -12.72
C ALA A 132 -15.39 11.54 -11.39
N LEU A 133 -14.32 10.76 -11.21
CA LEU A 133 -14.06 10.04 -9.96
C LEU A 133 -13.94 10.98 -8.77
N VAL A 134 -13.18 12.07 -8.91
CA VAL A 134 -13.00 13.05 -7.84
C VAL A 134 -14.32 13.73 -7.47
N LYS A 135 -15.17 14.06 -8.45
CA LYS A 135 -16.52 14.61 -8.21
C LYS A 135 -17.44 13.64 -7.48
N GLU A 136 -17.28 12.33 -7.68
CA GLU A 136 -18.00 11.29 -6.92
C GLU A 136 -17.38 11.00 -5.54
N GLY A 137 -16.36 11.78 -5.13
CA GLY A 137 -15.78 11.71 -3.79
C GLY A 137 -14.57 10.78 -3.66
N PHE A 138 -14.05 10.23 -4.76
CA PHE A 138 -12.78 9.50 -4.72
C PHE A 138 -11.61 10.47 -4.50
N TRP A 139 -10.58 10.04 -3.77
CA TRP A 139 -9.34 10.79 -3.62
C TRP A 139 -8.13 9.96 -4.07
N TYR A 140 -7.03 10.64 -4.35
CA TYR A 140 -5.79 9.98 -4.76
C TYR A 140 -5.15 9.27 -3.58
N HIS A 141 -4.76 8.02 -3.81
CA HIS A 141 -3.97 7.26 -2.83
C HIS A 141 -2.49 7.24 -3.23
N HIS A 142 -2.17 6.76 -4.44
CA HIS A 142 -0.81 6.77 -4.98
C HIS A 142 -0.86 6.81 -6.51
N ALA A 143 0.27 7.13 -7.13
CA ALA A 143 0.41 7.12 -8.58
C ALA A 143 1.70 6.40 -8.96
N GLU A 144 1.61 5.61 -10.01
CA GLU A 144 2.74 5.01 -10.70
C GLU A 144 2.86 5.64 -12.10
N PRO A 145 3.99 5.48 -12.81
CA PRO A 145 4.15 6.07 -14.14
C PRO A 145 3.05 5.70 -15.15
N LYS A 146 2.36 4.58 -14.96
CA LYS A 146 1.35 4.04 -15.89
C LYS A 146 -0.09 4.09 -15.38
N TYR A 147 -0.33 4.37 -14.10
CA TYR A 147 -1.68 4.39 -13.54
C TYR A 147 -1.78 5.28 -12.31
N LEU A 148 -3.00 5.73 -12.03
CA LEU A 148 -3.37 6.41 -10.80
C LEU A 148 -4.24 5.47 -9.97
N MET A 149 -3.95 5.33 -8.68
CA MET A 149 -4.82 4.63 -7.73
C MET A 149 -5.67 5.66 -6.98
N LEU A 150 -6.98 5.55 -7.16
CA LEU A 150 -7.96 6.34 -6.42
C LEU A 150 -8.70 5.44 -5.44
N VAL A 151 -9.17 6.03 -4.35
CA VAL A 151 -9.93 5.30 -3.33
C VAL A 151 -11.13 6.10 -2.85
N TYR A 152 -12.19 5.39 -2.49
CA TYR A 152 -13.39 5.92 -1.84
C TYR A 152 -13.77 5.06 -0.65
N TRP A 153 -14.24 5.69 0.42
CA TRP A 153 -14.71 5.01 1.63
C TRP A 153 -16.23 5.12 1.72
N ILE A 154 -16.90 3.97 1.63
CA ILE A 154 -18.37 3.87 1.63
C ILE A 154 -19.00 4.17 3.00
N PRO A 155 -18.46 3.65 4.14
CA PRO A 155 -19.05 3.88 5.45
C PRO A 155 -18.97 5.35 5.89
N GLU A 156 -19.92 5.78 6.72
CA GLU A 156 -19.87 7.09 7.37
C GLU A 156 -18.85 7.15 8.52
N SER A 157 -18.36 5.99 8.97
CA SER A 157 -17.30 5.90 9.97
C SER A 157 -15.98 6.45 9.43
N PRO A 158 -15.04 6.87 10.30
CA PRO A 158 -13.71 7.26 9.86
C PRO A 158 -13.06 6.18 8.98
N SER A 159 -12.40 6.63 7.92
CA SER A 159 -11.69 5.74 7.01
C SER A 159 -10.53 5.06 7.70
N THR A 160 -10.40 3.74 7.53
CA THR A 160 -9.26 2.96 8.00
C THR A 160 -8.25 2.69 6.88
N ILE A 161 -8.42 3.33 5.70
CA ILE A 161 -7.47 3.23 4.61
C ILE A 161 -6.16 3.88 5.05
N PRO A 162 -5.03 3.15 5.02
CA PRO A 162 -3.74 3.73 5.38
C PRO A 162 -3.42 4.94 4.50
N ALA A 163 -2.87 6.00 5.10
CA ALA A 163 -2.33 7.10 4.29
C ALA A 163 -1.14 6.59 3.46
N ASN A 164 -0.94 7.19 2.28
CA ASN A 164 0.22 6.89 1.44
C ASN A 164 1.53 7.02 2.24
N ALA A 165 2.54 6.21 1.90
CA ALA A 165 3.82 6.20 2.61
C ALA A 165 4.48 7.58 2.54
N THR A 166 4.57 8.26 3.69
CA THR A 166 5.07 9.63 3.81
C THR A 166 6.60 9.71 3.95
N HIS A 167 7.27 8.58 4.14
CA HIS A 167 8.71 8.54 4.47
C HIS A 167 9.51 7.80 3.41
N ARG A 168 10.68 8.38 3.06
CA ARG A 168 11.73 7.66 2.33
C ARG A 168 12.61 6.94 3.33
N VAL A 169 12.84 5.64 3.11
CA VAL A 169 13.75 4.84 3.93
C VAL A 169 15.14 4.94 3.32
N GLY A 170 16.06 5.57 4.04
CA GLY A 170 17.48 5.58 3.71
C GLY A 170 18.21 4.45 4.45
N ILE A 171 19.13 3.78 3.77
CA ILE A 171 20.02 2.78 4.37
C ILE A 171 21.46 3.28 4.25
N GLY A 172 22.22 3.13 5.33
CA GLY A 172 23.68 3.27 5.34
C GLY A 172 24.32 1.92 5.59
N SER A 173 25.41 1.63 4.87
CA SER A 173 26.16 0.39 5.01
C SER A 173 27.47 0.63 5.75
N PHE A 174 27.75 -0.22 6.74
CA PHE A 174 29.04 -0.28 7.42
C PHE A 174 29.72 -1.58 7.03
N VAL A 175 30.77 -1.49 6.21
CA VAL A 175 31.52 -2.65 5.73
C VAL A 175 32.95 -2.53 6.20
N MET A 176 33.40 -3.49 7.00
CA MET A 176 34.74 -3.53 7.57
C MET A 176 35.45 -4.81 7.10
N ASN A 177 36.74 -4.69 6.77
CA ASN A 177 37.57 -5.85 6.46
C ASN A 177 38.26 -6.43 7.71
N GLU A 178 38.95 -7.57 7.58
CA GLU A 178 39.66 -8.22 8.69
C GLU A 178 40.77 -7.37 9.33
N LYS A 179 41.24 -6.34 8.62
CA LYS A 179 42.26 -5.39 9.08
C LYS A 179 41.68 -4.18 9.80
N GLN A 180 40.38 -4.17 10.08
CA GLN A 180 39.65 -3.06 10.70
C GLN A 180 39.60 -1.77 9.84
N GLU A 181 39.75 -1.90 8.52
CA GLU A 181 39.54 -0.79 7.58
C GLU A 181 38.08 -0.77 7.13
N VAL A 182 37.51 0.42 6.91
CA VAL A 182 36.09 0.59 6.57
C VAL A 182 35.92 1.09 5.14
N LEU A 183 34.94 0.53 4.43
CA LEU A 183 34.55 0.99 3.09
C LEU A 183 33.92 2.38 3.19
N VAL A 184 34.49 3.31 2.42
CA VAL A 184 33.97 4.67 2.24
C VAL A 184 33.95 5.02 0.76
N VAL A 185 33.10 5.97 0.40
CA VAL A 185 32.94 6.47 -0.97
C VAL A 185 33.13 7.98 -1.02
N GLN A 186 33.55 8.47 -2.19
CA GLN A 186 33.64 9.88 -2.51
C GLN A 186 32.87 10.14 -3.81
N GLU A 187 32.17 11.27 -3.87
CA GLU A 187 31.46 11.68 -5.07
C GLU A 187 32.44 12.21 -6.12
N ASN A 188 32.30 11.73 -7.36
CA ASN A 188 33.13 12.17 -8.49
C ASN A 188 32.57 13.40 -9.22
N SER A 189 31.42 13.91 -8.80
CA SER A 189 30.72 15.05 -9.37
C SER A 189 29.81 15.69 -8.32
N GLY A 190 29.32 16.90 -8.57
CA GLY A 190 28.43 17.62 -7.66
C GLY A 190 29.16 18.36 -6.54
N LEU A 191 28.41 18.74 -5.50
CA LEU A 191 28.88 19.64 -4.44
C LEU A 191 30.12 19.12 -3.69
N PHE A 192 30.24 17.81 -3.54
CA PHE A 192 31.34 17.19 -2.79
C PHE A 192 32.53 16.78 -3.65
N GLN A 193 32.51 17.03 -4.97
CA GLN A 193 33.62 16.70 -5.86
C GLN A 193 34.89 17.46 -5.46
N GLY A 194 36.01 16.74 -5.32
CA GLY A 194 37.31 17.34 -5.02
C GLY A 194 37.45 17.90 -3.59
N THR A 195 36.42 17.77 -2.75
CA THR A 195 36.43 18.29 -1.36
C THR A 195 37.20 17.42 -0.37
N GLY A 196 37.58 16.20 -0.76
CA GLY A 196 38.22 15.25 0.16
C GLY A 196 37.26 14.58 1.15
N VAL A 197 35.95 14.85 1.07
CA VAL A 197 34.95 14.26 1.98
C VAL A 197 34.70 12.79 1.63
N TRP A 198 34.85 11.92 2.63
CA TRP A 198 34.54 10.50 2.58
C TRP A 198 33.31 10.18 3.42
N LYS A 199 32.38 9.41 2.88
CA LYS A 199 31.14 9.00 3.57
C LYS A 199 30.94 7.49 3.48
N PHE A 200 30.14 6.93 4.40
CA PHE A 200 29.69 5.56 4.26
C PHE A 200 28.84 5.39 2.99
N PRO A 201 28.86 4.22 2.34
CA PRO A 201 27.91 3.91 1.28
C PRO A 201 26.48 4.06 1.82
N THR A 202 25.67 4.86 1.13
CA THR A 202 24.25 5.05 1.45
C THR A 202 23.40 4.85 0.20
N GLY A 203 22.12 4.56 0.41
CA GLY A 203 21.12 4.46 -0.65
C GLY A 203 19.71 4.65 -0.09
N VAL A 204 18.74 4.75 -0.98
CA VAL A 204 17.31 4.73 -0.62
C VAL A 204 16.70 3.40 -1.03
N VAL A 205 15.73 2.93 -0.25
CA VAL A 205 14.97 1.73 -0.58
C VAL A 205 13.81 2.13 -1.49
N ASP A 206 13.68 1.44 -2.63
CA ASP A 206 12.52 1.57 -3.50
C ASP A 206 11.31 0.92 -2.84
N GLN A 207 10.14 1.56 -2.93
CA GLN A 207 8.89 1.06 -2.31
C GLN A 207 8.51 -0.35 -2.76
N THR A 208 8.96 -0.78 -3.95
CA THR A 208 8.61 -2.08 -4.55
C THR A 208 9.63 -3.18 -4.28
N LYS A 209 10.67 -2.94 -3.47
CA LYS A 209 11.73 -3.93 -3.22
C LYS A 209 11.94 -4.11 -1.72
N SER A 210 11.48 -5.26 -1.21
CA SER A 210 11.87 -5.81 0.10
C SER A 210 13.11 -6.68 -0.04
#